data_AF-A0A2E3QP07-F1
#
_entry.id   AF-A0A2E3QP07-F1
#
_cell.length_a   1.000
_cell.length_b   1.000
_cell.length_c   1.000
_cell.angle_alpha   90.00
_cell.angle_beta   90.00
_cell.angle_gamma   90.00
#
_symmetry.space_group_name_H-M   'P 1'
#
loop_
_entity.id
_entity.type
_entity.pdbx_description
1 polymer ?
#
loop_
_entity_poly.entity_id
_entity_poly.type
_entity_poly.pdbx_seq_one_letter_code
_entity_poly.pdbx_strand_id
1 'polypeptide(L)' 'MAVHTKVSKINLLEIIKNYNLGKLQNYHGIKEGIENTNYFVQTSKK' A
#
# COMPACT_ATOMS: atom_id res chain seq x y z
N MET A 1 9.54 -16.49 -9.36
CA MET A 1 8.36 -17.02 -8.64
C MET A 1 7.63 -15.81 -8.09
N ALA A 2 6.42 -15.54 -8.57
CA ALA A 2 5.65 -14.37 -8.17
C ALA A 2 5.08 -14.56 -6.75
N VAL A 3 5.49 -13.75 -5.78
CA VAL A 3 4.95 -13.82 -4.42
C VAL A 3 3.78 -12.84 -4.33
N HIS A 4 2.56 -13.36 -4.51
CA HIS A 4 1.35 -12.56 -4.35
C HIS A 4 0.93 -12.52 -2.88
N THR A 5 1.24 -11.41 -2.21
CA THR A 5 0.87 -11.18 -0.81
C THR A 5 -0.38 -10.30 -0.79
N LYS A 6 -1.50 -10.85 -0.32
CA LYS A 6 -2.70 -10.05 -0.07
C LYS A 6 -2.44 -9.09 1.09
N VAL A 7 -2.22 -7.81 0.78
CA VAL A 7 -2.08 -6.78 1.81
C VAL A 7 -3.48 -6.28 2.18
N SER A 8 -3.85 -6.49 3.45
CA SER A 8 -5.10 -5.97 4.01
C SER A 8 -4.97 -4.49 4.38
N LYS A 9 -6.10 -3.79 4.49
CA LYS A 9 -6.13 -2.37 4.90
C LYS A 9 -5.40 -2.11 6.22
N ILE A 10 -5.50 -3.05 7.17
CA ILE A 10 -4.84 -2.96 8.49
C ILE A 10 -3.32 -2.97 8.33
N ASN A 11 -2.77 -3.93 7.57
CA ASN A 11 -1.34 -3.98 7.26
C ASN A 11 -0.88 -2.68 6.58
N LEU A 12 -1.65 -2.17 5.64
CA LEU A 12 -1.32 -0.92 4.93
C LEU A 12 -1.31 0.28 5.88
N LEU A 13 -2.24 0.33 6.85
CA LEU A 13 -2.24 1.33 7.90
C LEU A 13 -1.06 1.21 8.86
N GLU A 14 -0.65 0.00 9.24
CA GLU A 14 0.54 -0.22 10.08
C GLU A 14 1.82 0.20 9.35
N ILE A 15 1.96 -0.17 8.07
CA ILE A 15 3.07 0.27 7.24
C ILE A 15 3.10 1.80 7.19
N ILE A 16 1.97 2.44 6.88
CA ILE A 16 1.90 3.91 6.82
C ILE A 16 2.17 4.55 8.17
N LYS A 17 1.78 3.95 9.30
CA LYS A 17 2.12 4.47 10.64
C LYS A 17 3.62 4.49 10.92
N ASN A 18 4.38 3.56 10.33
CA ASN A 18 5.84 3.54 10.43
C ASN A 18 6.49 4.68 9.64
N TYR A 19 5.75 5.33 8.74
CA TYR A 19 6.20 6.48 7.99
C TYR A 19 5.43 7.73 8.44
N ASN A 20 6.09 8.88 8.46
CA ASN A 20 5.43 10.11 8.88
C ASN A 20 4.62 10.72 7.71
N LEU A 21 3.73 9.94 7.06
CA LEU A 21 3.02 10.27 5.81
C LEU A 21 1.59 10.80 6.01
N GLY A 22 1.11 10.93 7.25
CA GLY A 22 -0.25 11.39 7.56
C GLY A 22 -1.31 10.28 7.48
N LYS A 23 -2.57 10.65 7.29
CA LYS A 23 -3.69 9.67 7.26
C LYS A 23 -3.82 9.08 5.85
N LEU A 24 -4.00 7.76 5.76
CA LEU A 24 -4.37 7.07 4.53
C LEU A 24 -5.73 7.56 4.05
N GLN A 25 -5.79 8.17 2.86
CA GLN A 25 -7.04 8.60 2.22
C GLN A 25 -7.54 7.50 1.28
N ASN A 26 -6.73 7.16 0.28
CA ASN A 26 -7.06 6.17 -0.74
C ASN A 26 -5.90 5.21 -0.95
N TYR A 27 -6.22 3.97 -1.35
CA TYR A 27 -5.24 3.04 -1.90
C TYR A 27 -5.89 2.18 -2.96
N HIS A 28 -5.13 1.81 -3.99
CA HIS A 28 -5.59 0.85 -5.00
C HIS A 28 -4.43 -0.02 -5.49
N GLY A 29 -4.72 -1.29 -5.76
CA GLY A 29 -3.73 -2.23 -6.28
C GLY A 29 -3.43 -1.92 -7.74
N ILE A 30 -2.15 -1.86 -8.07
CA ILE A 30 -1.66 -1.70 -9.44
C ILE A 30 -1.39 -3.10 -9.98
N LYS A 31 -2.06 -3.48 -11.08
CA LYS A 31 -1.92 -4.80 -11.69
C LYS A 31 -0.71 -4.90 -12.64
N GLU A 32 0.12 -3.88 -12.71
CA GLU A 32 1.37 -3.88 -13.48
C GLU A 32 2.48 -4.50 -12.65
N GLY A 33 2.77 -5.77 -12.95
CA GLY A 33 3.83 -6.54 -12.32
C GLY A 33 3.38 -7.95 -11.99
N ILE A 34 4.04 -8.93 -12.60
CA ILE A 34 3.81 -10.34 -12.26
C ILE A 34 4.53 -10.67 -10.94
N GLU A 35 5.60 -9.94 -10.61
CA GLU A 35 6.54 -10.32 -9.55
C GLU A 35 6.26 -9.66 -8.20
N ASN A 36 5.68 -8.46 -8.17
CA ASN A 36 5.47 -7.66 -6.96
C ASN A 36 4.01 -7.25 -6.78
N THR A 37 3.55 -7.16 -5.52
CA THR A 37 2.24 -6.60 -5.20
C THR A 37 2.37 -5.09 -5.00
N ASN A 38 2.09 -4.32 -6.05
CA ASN A 38 2.19 -2.86 -6.02
C ASN A 38 0.86 -2.22 -5.60
N TYR A 39 0.91 -1.26 -4.69
CA TYR A 39 -0.25 -0.44 -4.30
C TYR A 39 0.08 1.03 -4.48
N PHE A 40 -0.81 1.75 -5.15
CA PHE A 40 -0.84 3.20 -5.09
C PHE A 40 -1.47 3.62 -3.76
N VAL A 41 -0.86 4.57 -3.06
CA VAL A 41 -1.30 5.03 -1.76
C VAL A 41 -1.34 6.55 -1.76
N GLN A 42 -2.50 7.12 -1.44
CA GLN A 42 -2.70 8.54 -1.26
C GLN A 42 -2.85 8.83 0.23
N THR A 43 -1.97 9.68 0.76
CA THR A 43 -2.02 10.12 2.15
C THR A 43 -2.33 11.61 2.25
N SER A 44 -2.77 12.05 3.43
CA SER A 44 -3.20 13.43 3.66
C SER A 44 -2.05 14.43 3.79
N LYS A 45 -0.79 13.98 3.80
CA LYS A 45 0.37 14.84 3.96
C LYS A 45 0.87 15.26 2.58
N LYS A 46 0.84 16.58 2.34
CA LYS A 46 1.48 17.22 1.17
C LYS A 46 2.99 17.22 1.33
#